data_AF-A0A383BN87-F1
#
_entry.id   AF-A0A383BN87-F1
#
_cell.length_a   1.000
_cell.length_b   1.000
_cell.length_c   1.000
_cell.angle_alpha   90.00
_cell.angle_beta   90.00
_cell.angle_gamma   90.00
#
_symmetry.space_group_name_H-M   'P 1'
#
loop_
_entity.id
_entity.type
_entity.pdbx_description
1 polymer ?
#
loop_
_entity_poly.entity_id
_entity_poly.type
_entity_poly.pdbx_seq_one_letter_code
_entity_poly.pdbx_strand_id
1 'polypeptide(L)' 'MTTQPPMPETIENLGAAVFPSFAMLAGMQLELFTLLSNGPMDVGELAQTLDVGSTKLEHLLYSLVDAGLLIVEG' A
#
# COMPACT_ATOMS: atom_id res chain seq x y z
N MET A 1 -34.13 -17.63 -13.68
CA MET A 1 -32.73 -17.24 -13.97
C MET A 1 -32.57 -15.82 -13.48
N THR A 2 -31.88 -15.60 -12.36
CA THR A 2 -31.63 -14.24 -11.86
C THR A 2 -30.39 -13.70 -12.55
N THR A 3 -30.57 -12.78 -13.50
CA THR A 3 -29.47 -12.05 -14.14
C THR A 3 -28.94 -11.02 -13.15
N GLN A 4 -27.72 -11.22 -12.66
CA GLN A 4 -27.03 -10.21 -11.86
C GLN A 4 -26.80 -8.96 -12.72
N PRO A 5 -27.09 -7.74 -12.21
CA PRO A 5 -26.82 -6.52 -12.95
C PRO A 5 -25.31 -6.41 -13.27
N PRO A 6 -24.94 -5.87 -14.45
CA PRO A 6 -23.55 -5.67 -14.80
C PRO A 6 -22.88 -4.74 -13.78
N MET A 7 -21.74 -5.16 -13.24
CA MET A 7 -20.98 -4.38 -12.29
C MET A 7 -20.27 -3.21 -13.02
N PRO A 8 -20.36 -1.96 -12.54
CA PRO A 8 -19.78 -0.79 -13.20
C PRO A 8 -18.27 -0.67 -12.91
N GLU A 9 -17.50 -1.71 -13.24
CA GLU A 9 -16.09 -1.88 -12.87
C GLU A 9 -15.22 -0.66 -13.17
N THR A 10 -15.38 -0.02 -14.34
CA THR A 10 -14.62 1.18 -14.68
C THR A 10 -14.90 2.36 -13.75
N ILE A 11 -16.15 2.57 -13.35
CA ILE A 11 -16.52 3.69 -12.46
C ILE A 11 -15.93 3.46 -11.07
N GLU A 12 -16.06 2.23 -10.56
CA GLU A 12 -15.50 1.85 -9.25
C GLU A 12 -13.97 1.98 -9.25
N ASN A 13 -13.31 1.50 -10.30
CA ASN A 13 -11.85 1.62 -10.43
C ASN A 13 -11.39 3.08 -10.48
N LEU A 14 -12.09 3.94 -11.23
CA LEU A 14 -11.78 5.37 -11.27
C LEU A 14 -12.05 6.07 -9.94
N GLY A 15 -13.10 5.68 -9.22
CA GLY A 15 -13.40 6.19 -7.88
C GLY A 15 -12.34 5.80 -6.85
N ALA A 16 -11.80 4.58 -6.96
CA ALA A 16 -10.78 4.05 -6.07
C ALA A 16 -9.33 4.44 -6.44
N ALA A 17 -9.10 4.94 -7.65
CA ALA A 17 -7.75 5.24 -8.18
C ALA A 17 -6.95 6.25 -7.34
N VAL A 18 -7.62 7.01 -6.46
CA VAL A 18 -6.96 7.95 -5.55
C VAL A 18 -6.18 7.25 -4.42
N PHE A 19 -6.61 6.06 -3.97
CA PHE A 19 -6.00 5.39 -2.81
C PHE A 19 -4.54 4.96 -3.06
N PRO A 20 -4.18 4.34 -4.22
CA PRO A 20 -2.79 4.06 -4.55
C PRO A 20 -1.90 5.31 -4.60
N SER A 21 -2.44 6.44 -5.07
CA SER A 21 -1.71 7.71 -5.14
C SER A 21 -1.41 8.26 -3.74
N PHE A 22 -2.34 8.15 -2.80
CA PHE A 22 -2.10 8.51 -1.41
C PHE A 22 -1.11 7.56 -0.71
N ALA A 23 -1.17 6.27 -1.00
CA ALA A 23 -0.20 5.30 -0.48
C ALA A 23 1.22 5.66 -0.96
N MET A 24 1.39 5.96 -2.25
CA MET A 24 2.68 6.42 -2.80
C MET A 24 3.18 7.70 -2.10
N LEU A 25 2.31 8.69 -1.93
CA LEU A 25 2.67 9.94 -1.25
C LEU A 25 3.13 9.69 0.18
N ALA A 26 2.40 8.87 0.94
CA ALA A 26 2.77 8.51 2.31
C ALA A 26 4.12 7.77 2.35
N GLY A 27 4.36 6.84 1.42
CA GLY A 27 5.65 6.16 1.30
C GLY A 27 6.81 7.11 1.01
N MET A 28 6.60 8.13 0.17
CA MET A 28 7.61 9.17 -0.08
C MET A 28 7.85 10.06 1.14
N GLN A 29 6.79 10.48 1.83
CA GLN A 29 6.88 11.33 3.02
C GLN A 29 7.58 10.65 4.19
N LEU A 30 7.47 9.32 4.28
CA LEU A 30 8.17 8.50 5.26
C LEU A 30 9.58 8.10 4.83
N GLU A 31 10.03 8.48 3.61
CA GLU A 31 11.28 7.98 3.03
C GLU A 31 11.39 6.44 2.99
N LEU A 32 10.23 5.77 2.95
CA LEU A 32 10.11 4.32 3.06
C LEU A 32 10.91 3.59 1.97
N PHE A 33 10.82 4.07 0.74
CA PHE A 33 11.51 3.47 -0.40
C PHE A 33 13.03 3.57 -0.29
N THR A 34 13.53 4.65 0.34
CA THR A 34 14.96 4.84 0.59
C THR A 34 15.46 3.82 1.62
N LEU A 35 14.70 3.58 2.69
CA LEU A 35 15.06 2.56 3.67
C LEU A 35 15.12 1.15 3.05
N LEU A 36 14.07 0.79 2.30
CA LEU A 36 13.97 -0.52 1.63
C LEU A 36 14.94 -0.70 0.46
N SER A 37 15.58 0.37 -0.02
CA SER A 37 16.63 0.27 -1.04
C SER A 37 17.85 -0.54 -0.57
N ASN A 38 18.04 -0.68 0.74
CA ASN A 38 19.10 -1.49 1.34
C ASN A 38 18.74 -2.98 1.46
N GLY A 39 17.50 -3.35 1.14
CA GLY A 39 16.99 -4.72 1.21
C GLY A 39 15.63 -4.84 1.87
N PRO A 40 15.03 -6.05 1.83
CA PRO A 40 13.80 -6.35 2.56
C PRO A 40 13.99 -6.18 4.07
N MET A 41 12.94 -5.74 4.77
CA MET A 41 12.98 -5.46 6.21
C MET A 41 11.66 -5.88 6.88
N ASP A 42 11.74 -6.33 8.13
CA ASP A 42 10.58 -6.67 8.93
C ASP A 42 9.73 -5.43 9.26
N VAL A 43 8.41 -5.62 9.34
CA VAL A 43 7.45 -4.52 9.62
C VAL A 43 7.75 -3.84 10.96
N GLY A 44 8.16 -4.61 11.97
CA GLY A 44 8.44 -4.12 13.31
C GLY A 44 9.74 -3.32 13.36
N GLU A 45 10.77 -3.76 12.65
CA GLU A 45 12.04 -3.03 12.50
C GLU A 45 11.85 -1.73 11.71
N LEU A 46 11.07 -1.79 10.65
CA LEU A 46 10.75 -0.64 9.81
C LEU A 46 9.94 0.40 10.60
N ALA A 47 8.94 -0.04 11.38
CA ALA A 47 8.15 0.82 12.25
C ALA A 47 9.01 1.53 13.30
N GLN A 48 9.96 0.83 13.89
CA GLN A 48 10.91 1.41 14.86
C GLN A 48 11.84 2.42 14.19
N THR A 49 12.37 2.10 13.01
CA THR A 49 13.28 2.97 12.25
C THR A 49 12.59 4.27 11.83
N LEU A 50 11.32 4.19 11.46
CA LEU A 50 10.49 5.31 11.04
C LEU A 50 9.83 6.07 12.19
N ASP A 51 9.93 5.57 13.43
CA ASP A 51 9.21 6.07 14.62
C ASP A 51 7.69 6.20 14.38
N VAL A 52 7.08 5.18 13.78
CA VAL A 52 5.64 5.12 13.49
C VAL A 52 4.98 3.88 14.11
N GLY A 53 3.66 3.94 14.27
CA GLY A 53 2.88 2.80 14.77
C GLY A 53 2.81 1.65 13.74
N SER A 54 3.23 0.45 14.16
CA SER A 54 3.30 -0.75 13.31
C SER A 54 1.98 -1.09 12.61
N THR A 55 0.85 -1.04 13.32
CA THR A 55 -0.47 -1.37 12.72
C THR A 55 -0.85 -0.45 11.57
N LYS A 56 -0.51 0.85 11.64
CA LYS A 56 -0.81 1.79 10.55
C LYS A 56 0.17 1.62 9.40
N LEU A 57 1.44 1.35 9.72
CA LEU A 57 2.47 1.07 8.73
C LEU A 57 2.13 -0.19 7.93
N GLU A 58 1.66 -1.26 8.58
CA GLU A 58 1.27 -2.49 7.92
C GLU A 58 0.16 -2.28 6.87
N HIS A 59 -0.88 -1.51 7.20
CA HIS A 59 -1.92 -1.16 6.22
C HIS A 59 -1.37 -0.37 5.03
N LEU A 60 -0.44 0.57 5.27
CA LEU A 60 0.21 1.31 4.20
C LEU A 60 1.05 0.37 3.31
N LEU A 61 1.81 -0.54 3.90
CA LEU A 61 2.64 -1.49 3.16
C LEU A 61 1.79 -2.40 2.29
N TYR A 62 0.68 -2.95 2.80
CA TYR A 62 -0.24 -3.73 1.98
C TYR A 62 -0.92 -2.90 0.89
N SER A 63 -1.23 -1.63 1.14
CA SER A 63 -1.76 -0.73 0.12
C SER A 63 -0.73 -0.46 -0.99
N LEU A 64 0.55 -0.36 -0.64
CA LEU A 64 1.65 -0.21 -1.60
C LEU A 64 1.91 -1.49 -2.39
N VAL A 65 1.69 -2.66 -1.78
CA VAL A 65 1.76 -3.97 -2.45
C VAL A 65 0.61 -4.10 -3.46
N ASP A 66 -0.62 -3.76 -3.05
CA ASP A 66 -1.79 -3.72 -3.94
C ASP A 66 -1.59 -2.75 -5.12
N ALA A 67 -0.94 -1.61 -4.87
CA ALA A 67 -0.54 -0.65 -5.90
C ALA A 67 0.63 -1.13 -6.79
N GLY A 68 1.21 -2.31 -6.52
CA GLY A 68 2.34 -2.85 -7.29
C GLY A 68 3.68 -2.13 -7.05
N LEU A 69 3.80 -1.36 -5.97
CA LEU A 69 4.99 -0.59 -5.62
C LEU A 69 5.94 -1.34 -4.69
N LEU A 70 5.43 -2.33 -3.94
CA LEU A 70 6.20 -3.19 -3.04
C LEU A 70 5.83 -4.66 -3.24
N ILE A 71 6.67 -5.55 -2.73
CA ILE A 71 6.46 -7.00 -2.70
C ILE A 71 6.65 -7.45 -1.25
N VAL A 72 5.82 -8.40 -0.79
CA VAL A 72 5.99 -9.07 0.50
C VAL A 72 6.72 -10.38 0.29
N GLU A 73 7.82 -10.58 1.01
CA GLU A 73 8.50 -11.87 1.11
C GLU A 73 7.93 -12.66 2.29
N GLY A 74 7.73 -13.97 2.10
CA GLY A 74 7.12 -14.88 3.07
C GLY A 74 8.13 -15.63 3.93
#